data_AF-A0A973D109-F1
#
_entry.id   AF-A0A973D109-F1
#
_cell.length_a   1.000
_cell.length_b   1.000
_cell.length_c   1.000
_cell.angle_alpha   90.00
_cell.angle_beta   90.00
_cell.angle_gamma   90.00
#
_symmetry.space_group_name_H-M   'P 1'
#
loop_
_entity.id
_entity.type
_entity.pdbx_description
1 polymer ?
#
loop_
_entity_poly.entity_id
_entity_poly.type
_entity_poly.pdbx_seq_one_letter_code
_entity_poly.pdbx_strand_id
1 'polypeptide(L)'
;PHTGCSETDADGNADCTAYFLMASEMNNVAIGVWDLAFTLAKASEVIHFTPTVSAPIGDTALVKLKGGLNDQIPTMTMATTATDSMTMTESRSYFIFNNGISGMDDNRSVELFVAAKESMNNFPALTQNAVLNQDTEHQMTITTVQLQVSSDNRNWTQAIYQGKGIWQASGISDLTETLYISLTIDGEIKTTDGEVAGANNASAAFTLSSAVM
;
A
#
# COMPACT_ATOMS: atom_id res chain seq x y z
N PRO A 1 -4.85 -4.76 -4.63
CA PRO A 1 -4.65 -3.30 -4.84
C PRO A 1 -4.11 -3.08 -6.26
N HIS A 2 -4.35 -1.95 -6.93
CA HIS A 2 -3.86 -1.73 -8.30
C HIS A 2 -3.73 -0.24 -8.66
N THR A 3 -2.90 0.08 -9.64
CA THR A 3 -2.83 1.42 -10.27
C THR A 3 -3.88 1.60 -11.37
N GLY A 4 -4.57 0.51 -11.74
CA GLY A 4 -5.43 0.45 -12.92
C GLY A 4 -4.62 0.12 -14.17
N CYS A 5 -5.19 0.40 -15.34
CA CYS A 5 -4.54 0.17 -16.63
C CYS A 5 -4.12 1.50 -17.27
N SER A 6 -3.17 1.43 -18.21
CA SER A 6 -2.89 2.52 -19.14
C SER A 6 -4.07 2.72 -20.10
N GLU A 7 -4.07 3.87 -20.78
CA GLU A 7 -4.86 3.98 -22.01
C GLU A 7 -4.36 2.95 -23.01
N THR A 8 -5.28 2.47 -23.85
CA THR A 8 -4.95 1.53 -24.91
C THR A 8 -4.08 2.22 -25.97
N ASP A 9 -2.97 1.59 -26.35
CA ASP A 9 -2.09 2.09 -27.40
C ASP A 9 -2.69 1.89 -28.81
N ALA A 10 -1.94 2.31 -29.84
CA ALA A 10 -2.37 2.19 -31.24
C ALA A 10 -2.51 0.73 -31.72
N ASP A 11 -1.86 -0.21 -31.04
CA ASP A 11 -1.87 -1.63 -31.35
C ASP A 11 -2.94 -2.39 -30.54
N GLY A 12 -3.66 -1.70 -29.64
CA GLY A 12 -4.71 -2.30 -28.82
C GLY A 12 -4.23 -2.82 -27.46
N ASN A 13 -3.00 -2.56 -27.05
CA ASN A 13 -2.45 -3.03 -25.77
C ASN A 13 -2.69 -2.04 -24.64
N ALA A 14 -2.84 -2.55 -23.42
CA ALA A 14 -2.88 -1.75 -22.20
C ALA A 14 -2.08 -2.45 -21.10
N ASP A 15 -1.31 -1.66 -20.35
CA ASP A 15 -0.50 -2.14 -19.23
C ASP A 15 -1.22 -1.91 -17.92
N CYS A 16 -1.38 -2.95 -17.12
CA CYS A 16 -2.02 -2.88 -15.81
C CYS A 16 -1.06 -3.36 -14.72
N THR A 17 -1.04 -2.69 -13.57
CA THR A 17 -0.24 -3.13 -12.41
C THR A 17 -1.15 -3.46 -11.22
N ALA A 18 -1.01 -4.67 -10.71
CA ALA A 18 -1.70 -5.15 -9.51
C ALA A 18 -0.69 -5.57 -8.44
N TYR A 19 -1.06 -5.36 -7.19
CA TYR A 19 -0.25 -5.63 -6.00
C TYR A 19 -0.95 -6.64 -5.11
N PHE A 20 -0.19 -7.61 -4.62
CA PHE A 20 -0.68 -8.75 -3.86
C PHE A 20 -0.29 -8.63 -2.40
N LEU A 21 -1.28 -8.76 -1.52
CA LEU A 21 -1.10 -8.60 -0.07
C LEU A 21 -0.55 -9.87 0.60
N MET A 22 -0.69 -11.01 -0.07
CA MET A 22 -0.35 -12.33 0.45
C MET A 22 0.10 -13.23 -0.69
N ALA A 23 0.98 -14.19 -0.36
CA ALA A 23 1.32 -15.27 -1.28
C ALA A 23 0.11 -16.20 -1.50
N SER A 24 -0.02 -16.73 -2.70
CA SER A 24 -0.94 -17.83 -3.03
C SER A 24 -0.24 -19.19 -3.03
N GLU A 25 1.09 -19.21 -2.94
CA GLU A 25 1.90 -20.43 -2.87
C GLU A 25 3.06 -20.29 -1.87
N MET A 26 3.30 -21.35 -1.11
CA MET A 26 4.43 -21.46 -0.20
C MET A 26 5.07 -22.84 -0.35
N ASN A 27 6.38 -22.90 -0.61
CA ASN A 27 7.14 -24.15 -0.82
C ASN A 27 6.49 -25.07 -1.89
N ASN A 28 6.07 -24.51 -3.02
CA ASN A 28 5.35 -25.20 -4.10
C ASN A 28 4.00 -25.83 -3.68
N VAL A 29 3.43 -25.39 -2.55
CA VAL A 29 2.09 -25.78 -2.10
C VAL A 29 1.17 -24.58 -2.21
N ALA A 30 0.08 -24.73 -2.95
CA ALA A 30 -0.96 -23.71 -3.06
C ALA A 30 -1.64 -23.51 -1.68
N ILE A 31 -1.66 -22.27 -1.21
CA ILE A 31 -2.30 -21.84 0.05
C ILE A 31 -3.50 -20.92 -0.19
N GLY A 32 -3.71 -20.50 -1.43
CA GLY A 32 -4.83 -19.68 -1.86
C GLY A 32 -4.86 -19.52 -3.37
N VAL A 33 -5.87 -18.81 -3.88
CA VAL A 33 -5.97 -18.45 -5.30
C VAL A 33 -6.25 -16.96 -5.38
N TRP A 34 -5.44 -16.24 -6.17
CA TRP A 34 -5.80 -14.91 -6.63
C TRP A 34 -6.64 -15.07 -7.89
N ASP A 35 -7.82 -14.44 -7.92
CA ASP A 35 -8.65 -14.35 -9.12
C ASP A 35 -8.75 -12.88 -9.53
N LEU A 36 -8.15 -12.55 -10.67
CA LEU A 36 -8.13 -11.22 -11.25
C LEU A 36 -9.15 -11.15 -12.37
N ALA A 37 -10.23 -10.43 -12.14
CA ALA A 37 -11.24 -10.14 -13.15
C ALA A 37 -10.91 -8.83 -13.87
N PHE A 38 -10.78 -8.89 -15.19
CA PHE A 38 -10.61 -7.74 -16.07
C PHE A 38 -11.87 -7.53 -16.89
N THR A 39 -12.33 -6.28 -16.92
CA THR A 39 -13.47 -5.85 -17.72
C THR A 39 -13.07 -4.66 -18.57
N LEU A 40 -13.57 -4.63 -19.81
CA LEU A 40 -13.51 -3.43 -20.63
C LEU A 40 -14.76 -2.59 -20.31
N ALA A 41 -14.61 -1.27 -20.16
CA ALA A 41 -15.67 -0.37 -19.71
C ALA A 41 -16.99 -0.45 -20.52
N LYS A 42 -16.96 -0.99 -21.73
CA LYS A 42 -18.12 -1.15 -22.63
C LYS A 42 -18.43 -2.60 -23.01
N ALA A 43 -17.71 -3.58 -22.45
CA ALA A 43 -17.95 -4.99 -22.70
C ALA A 43 -18.62 -5.65 -21.49
N SER A 44 -19.52 -6.58 -21.75
CA SER A 44 -20.09 -7.45 -20.71
C SER A 44 -19.21 -8.66 -20.40
N GLU A 45 -18.12 -8.83 -21.15
CA GLU A 45 -17.17 -9.93 -20.99
C GLU A 45 -16.21 -9.65 -19.84
N VAL A 46 -16.00 -10.66 -19.00
CA VAL A 46 -15.05 -10.65 -17.90
C VAL A 46 -14.00 -11.72 -18.18
N ILE A 47 -12.74 -11.31 -18.24
CA ILE A 47 -11.61 -12.23 -18.42
C ILE A 47 -10.95 -12.43 -17.06
N HIS A 48 -10.70 -13.69 -16.70
CA HIS A 48 -10.13 -14.07 -15.42
C HIS A 48 -8.69 -14.55 -15.58
N PHE A 49 -7.80 -14.08 -14.70
CA PHE A 49 -6.42 -14.55 -14.58
C PHE A 49 -6.16 -15.01 -13.16
N THR A 50 -5.51 -16.16 -13.01
CA THR A 50 -5.20 -16.76 -11.71
C THR A 50 -3.69 -16.89 -11.50
N PRO A 51 -2.98 -15.78 -11.25
CA PRO A 51 -1.53 -15.82 -11.10
C PRO A 51 -1.14 -16.54 -9.81
N THR A 52 -0.05 -17.30 -9.88
CA THR A 52 0.64 -17.81 -8.71
C THR A 52 1.57 -16.74 -8.15
N VAL A 53 1.40 -16.40 -6.88
CA VAL A 53 2.22 -15.43 -6.15
C VAL A 53 2.96 -16.19 -5.06
N SER A 54 4.27 -16.40 -5.24
CA SER A 54 5.12 -17.01 -4.22
C SER A 54 5.51 -15.99 -3.16
N ALA A 55 5.79 -16.43 -1.93
CA ALA A 55 6.33 -15.56 -0.90
C ALA A 55 7.68 -14.95 -1.35
N PRO A 56 7.93 -13.65 -1.14
CA PRO A 56 9.19 -13.03 -1.52
C PRO A 56 10.35 -13.66 -0.74
N ILE A 57 11.45 -13.96 -1.44
CA ILE A 57 12.70 -14.44 -0.86
C ILE A 57 13.72 -13.31 -1.01
N GLY A 58 14.24 -12.78 0.11
CA GLY A 58 15.16 -11.64 0.12
C GLY A 58 14.43 -10.34 0.48
N ASP A 59 14.18 -9.50 -0.53
CA ASP A 59 13.65 -8.15 -0.33
C ASP A 59 12.26 -8.14 0.31
N THR A 60 12.05 -7.21 1.22
CA THR A 60 10.71 -6.90 1.71
C THR A 60 9.93 -6.20 0.60
N ALA A 61 8.89 -6.85 0.08
CA ALA A 61 8.06 -6.30 -0.98
C ALA A 61 6.98 -5.33 -0.47
N LEU A 62 6.57 -5.48 0.80
CA LEU A 62 5.44 -4.77 1.39
C LEU A 62 5.71 -4.45 2.86
N VAL A 63 5.44 -3.21 3.26
CA VAL A 63 5.32 -2.81 4.67
C VAL A 63 3.94 -2.24 4.97
N LYS A 64 3.61 -2.20 6.25
CA LYS A 64 2.31 -1.75 6.75
C LYS A 64 2.48 -0.67 7.81
N LEU A 65 1.75 0.43 7.62
CA LEU A 65 1.51 1.45 8.65
C LEU A 65 0.00 1.50 8.93
N LYS A 66 -0.38 2.04 10.08
CA LYS A 66 -1.74 2.04 10.58
C LYS A 66 -2.17 3.42 11.07
N GLY A 67 -3.45 3.70 10.90
CA GLY A 67 -4.13 4.84 11.52
C GLY A 67 -4.23 4.71 13.03
N GLY A 68 -4.28 5.85 13.71
CA GLY A 68 -4.59 5.93 15.13
C GLY A 68 -6.09 5.89 15.41
N LEU A 69 -6.48 6.47 16.54
CA LEU A 69 -7.85 6.38 17.06
C LEU A 69 -8.92 7.00 16.16
N ASN A 70 -8.57 8.00 15.35
CA ASN A 70 -9.50 8.69 14.44
C ASN A 70 -9.48 8.14 13.02
N ASP A 71 -8.65 7.13 12.76
CA ASP A 71 -8.46 6.55 11.43
C ASP A 71 -8.66 5.04 11.51
N GLN A 72 -9.93 4.68 11.59
CA GLN A 72 -10.39 3.32 11.78
C GLN A 72 -11.34 2.90 10.66
N ILE A 73 -11.48 1.58 10.49
CA ILE A 73 -12.41 0.94 9.56
C ILE A 73 -13.27 -0.10 10.28
N PRO A 74 -14.49 -0.37 9.80
CA PRO A 74 -15.30 -1.43 10.37
C PRO A 74 -14.70 -2.80 10.00
N THR A 75 -14.74 -3.74 10.95
CA THR A 75 -14.22 -5.12 10.76
C THR A 75 -15.33 -6.15 10.68
N MET A 76 -16.08 -6.26 11.77
CA MET A 76 -17.16 -7.22 11.94
C MET A 76 -18.28 -6.58 12.75
N THR A 77 -19.51 -6.79 12.29
CA THR A 77 -20.70 -6.46 13.05
C THR A 77 -21.17 -7.70 13.77
N MET A 78 -21.10 -7.68 15.09
CA MET A 78 -21.52 -8.79 15.95
C MET A 78 -22.90 -8.45 16.55
N ALA A 79 -23.86 -9.36 16.42
CA ALA A 79 -25.13 -9.24 17.14
C ALA A 79 -24.86 -9.43 18.64
N THR A 80 -25.18 -8.43 19.44
CA THR A 80 -25.06 -8.49 20.91
C THR A 80 -26.34 -9.00 21.55
N THR A 81 -27.49 -8.71 20.93
CA THR A 81 -28.80 -9.26 21.27
C THR A 81 -29.64 -9.46 19.98
N ALA A 82 -30.88 -9.95 20.10
CA ALA A 82 -31.76 -10.15 18.95
C ALA A 82 -32.11 -8.86 18.18
N THR A 83 -31.91 -7.68 18.78
CA THR A 83 -32.25 -6.37 18.20
C THR A 83 -31.08 -5.38 18.23
N ASP A 84 -29.90 -5.80 18.70
CA ASP A 84 -28.75 -4.92 18.89
C ASP A 84 -27.50 -5.55 18.29
N SER A 85 -26.68 -4.71 17.66
CA SER A 85 -25.46 -5.13 16.99
C SER A 85 -24.36 -4.11 17.25
N MET A 86 -23.17 -4.59 17.59
CA MET A 86 -21.98 -3.76 17.73
C MET A 86 -21.05 -3.98 16.55
N THR A 87 -20.69 -2.90 15.86
CA THR A 87 -19.63 -2.93 14.85
C THR A 87 -18.29 -2.71 15.54
N MET A 88 -17.42 -3.70 15.41
CA MET A 88 -16.04 -3.61 15.87
C MET A 88 -15.22 -2.87 14.84
N THR A 89 -14.27 -2.06 15.30
CA THR A 89 -13.36 -1.29 14.44
C THR A 89 -11.93 -1.78 14.57
N GLU A 90 -11.13 -1.55 13.53
CA GLU A 90 -9.67 -1.68 13.57
C GLU A 90 -9.02 -0.43 12.99
N SER A 91 -7.77 -0.18 13.34
CA SER A 91 -6.96 0.85 12.67
C SER A 91 -6.90 0.60 11.16
N ARG A 92 -7.16 1.65 10.37
CA ARG A 92 -7.00 1.61 8.92
C ARG A 92 -5.57 1.25 8.59
N SER A 93 -5.41 0.29 7.69
CA SER A 93 -4.10 -0.19 7.28
C SER A 93 -3.69 0.46 5.98
N TYR A 94 -2.48 1.01 5.93
CA TYR A 94 -1.84 1.53 4.73
C TYR A 94 -0.75 0.56 4.30
N PHE A 95 -0.92 0.00 3.11
CA PHE A 95 0.01 -0.93 2.48
C PHE A 95 0.93 -0.15 1.57
N ILE A 96 2.23 -0.26 1.80
CA ILE A 96 3.27 0.44 1.05
C ILE A 96 4.13 -0.63 0.38
N PHE A 97 4.07 -0.67 -0.94
CA PHE A 97 4.80 -1.63 -1.75
C PHE A 97 6.07 -0.98 -2.30
N ASN A 98 7.18 -1.70 -2.25
CA ASN A 98 8.38 -1.33 -2.98
C ASN A 98 8.13 -1.60 -4.46
N ASN A 99 8.00 -0.54 -5.26
CA ASN A 99 7.71 -0.61 -6.69
C ASN A 99 8.97 -0.55 -7.55
N GLY A 100 10.14 -0.43 -6.93
CA GLY A 100 11.42 -0.46 -7.60
C GLY A 100 12.42 0.54 -7.02
N ILE A 101 13.69 0.20 -7.15
CA ILE A 101 14.81 1.08 -6.87
C ILE A 101 15.62 1.21 -8.15
N SER A 102 15.99 2.43 -8.48
CA SER A 102 16.77 2.77 -9.68
C SER A 102 17.89 3.74 -9.31
N GLY A 103 18.77 4.02 -10.28
CA GLY A 103 19.99 4.80 -10.03
C GLY A 103 21.12 3.95 -9.44
N MET A 104 22.23 4.61 -9.12
CA MET A 104 23.45 4.00 -8.60
C MET A 104 24.03 4.88 -7.49
N ASP A 105 24.81 4.28 -6.60
CA ASP A 105 25.54 4.94 -5.51
C ASP A 105 24.67 5.93 -4.70
N ASP A 106 25.15 7.15 -4.49
CA ASP A 106 24.51 8.20 -3.67
C ASP A 106 23.41 8.97 -4.41
N ASN A 107 22.86 8.40 -5.48
CA ASN A 107 21.77 9.01 -6.24
C ASN A 107 20.72 7.97 -6.64
N ARG A 108 20.35 7.12 -5.68
CA ARG A 108 19.26 6.17 -5.86
C ARG A 108 17.90 6.87 -5.80
N SER A 109 16.97 6.35 -6.57
CA SER A 109 15.56 6.72 -6.54
C SER A 109 14.73 5.51 -6.18
N VAL A 110 13.76 5.71 -5.29
CA VAL A 110 12.81 4.69 -4.84
C VAL A 110 11.42 5.06 -5.32
N GLU A 111 10.74 4.09 -5.94
CA GLU A 111 9.34 4.19 -6.29
C GLU A 111 8.49 3.32 -5.35
N LEU A 112 7.40 3.88 -4.84
CA LEU A 112 6.50 3.26 -3.88
C LEU A 112 5.07 3.35 -4.37
N PHE A 113 4.31 2.27 -4.20
CA PHE A 113 2.86 2.29 -4.35
C PHE A 113 2.20 2.23 -2.97
N VAL A 114 1.24 3.13 -2.71
CA VAL A 114 0.53 3.19 -1.43
C VAL A 114 -0.96 2.95 -1.65
N ALA A 115 -1.55 2.05 -0.85
CA ALA A 115 -2.99 1.78 -0.83
C ALA A 115 -3.53 1.72 0.60
N ALA A 116 -4.78 2.15 0.79
CA ALA A 116 -5.49 2.04 2.07
C ALA A 116 -6.38 0.79 2.10
N LYS A 117 -6.60 0.19 3.26
CA LYS A 117 -7.62 -0.85 3.47
C LYS A 117 -8.95 -0.19 3.80
N GLU A 118 -9.96 -0.40 2.96
CA GLU A 118 -11.35 0.00 3.28
C GLU A 118 -12.19 -1.19 3.72
N SER A 119 -11.93 -2.36 3.14
CA SER A 119 -12.59 -3.61 3.49
C SER A 119 -11.68 -4.80 3.16
N MET A 120 -12.21 -6.02 3.24
CA MET A 120 -11.48 -7.21 2.81
C MET A 120 -11.16 -7.24 1.30
N ASN A 121 -11.95 -6.54 0.49
CA ASN A 121 -11.85 -6.59 -0.98
C ASN A 121 -11.59 -5.21 -1.61
N ASN A 122 -11.61 -4.14 -0.82
CA ASN A 122 -11.43 -2.78 -1.30
C ASN A 122 -10.13 -2.18 -0.77
N PHE A 123 -9.18 -1.94 -1.68
CA PHE A 123 -7.86 -1.41 -1.38
C PHE A 123 -7.50 -0.26 -2.32
N PRO A 124 -8.19 0.89 -2.24
CA PRO A 124 -7.95 2.01 -3.12
C PRO A 124 -6.53 2.54 -2.98
N ALA A 125 -5.96 2.98 -4.12
CA ALA A 125 -4.71 3.73 -4.15
C ALA A 125 -4.84 5.00 -3.28
N LEU A 126 -3.80 5.31 -2.50
CA LEU A 126 -3.78 6.52 -1.69
C LEU A 126 -3.51 7.72 -2.59
N THR A 127 -4.55 8.51 -2.84
CA THR A 127 -4.50 9.71 -3.65
C THR A 127 -5.02 10.91 -2.86
N GLN A 128 -4.47 12.10 -3.14
CA GLN A 128 -4.98 13.32 -2.53
C GLN A 128 -6.42 13.57 -2.99
N ASN A 129 -7.27 14.01 -2.07
CA ASN A 129 -8.72 14.19 -2.21
C ASN A 129 -9.52 12.89 -2.37
N ALA A 130 -8.91 11.71 -2.19
CA ALA A 130 -9.66 10.48 -2.08
C ALA A 130 -10.62 10.52 -0.88
N VAL A 131 -11.84 10.03 -1.07
CA VAL A 131 -12.78 9.79 0.00
C VAL A 131 -12.76 8.29 0.32
N LEU A 132 -12.17 7.95 1.44
CA LEU A 132 -12.13 6.61 2.00
C LEU A 132 -13.45 6.34 2.75
N ASN A 133 -13.95 5.11 2.68
CA ASN A 133 -15.13 4.61 3.38
C ASN A 133 -16.34 5.55 3.19
N GLN A 134 -16.51 6.00 1.94
CA GLN A 134 -17.55 6.93 1.54
C GLN A 134 -18.95 6.43 1.97
N ASP A 135 -19.78 7.36 2.44
CA ASP A 135 -21.15 7.10 2.88
C ASP A 135 -21.25 6.17 4.11
N THR A 136 -20.19 6.12 4.93
CA THR A 136 -20.17 5.38 6.20
C THR A 136 -19.71 6.27 7.37
N GLU A 137 -19.87 5.79 8.60
CA GLU A 137 -19.39 6.45 9.83
C GLU A 137 -17.86 6.59 9.91
N HIS A 138 -17.13 5.81 9.10
CA HIS A 138 -15.67 5.78 9.02
C HIS A 138 -15.13 6.52 7.80
N GLN A 139 -15.93 7.41 7.22
CA GLN A 139 -15.54 8.21 6.07
C GLN A 139 -14.36 9.13 6.41
N MET A 140 -13.34 9.13 5.56
CA MET A 140 -12.18 10.01 5.69
C MET A 140 -11.82 10.62 4.34
N THR A 141 -11.73 11.95 4.28
CA THR A 141 -11.23 12.64 3.08
C THR A 141 -9.75 12.96 3.25
N ILE A 142 -8.93 12.37 2.39
CA ILE A 142 -7.47 12.56 2.39
C ILE A 142 -7.16 13.96 1.86
N THR A 143 -6.77 14.89 2.74
CA THR A 143 -6.49 16.27 2.33
C THR A 143 -5.00 16.48 2.03
N THR A 144 -4.15 15.89 2.87
CA THR A 144 -2.69 15.97 2.75
C THR A 144 -2.06 14.61 3.00
N VAL A 145 -1.04 14.30 2.20
CA VAL A 145 -0.21 13.10 2.36
C VAL A 145 1.23 13.52 2.28
N GLN A 146 2.02 13.13 3.27
CA GLN A 146 3.47 13.27 3.27
C GLN A 146 4.06 11.87 3.43
N LEU A 147 4.67 11.38 2.35
CA LEU A 147 5.42 10.13 2.36
C LEU A 147 6.91 10.49 2.36
N GLN A 148 7.65 9.93 3.31
CA GLN A 148 9.08 10.18 3.46
C GLN A 148 9.84 8.86 3.50
N VAL A 149 11.05 8.88 2.98
CA VAL A 149 11.96 7.74 2.99
C VAL A 149 13.29 8.13 3.64
N SER A 150 13.98 7.16 4.22
CA SER A 150 15.27 7.37 4.86
C SER A 150 16.12 6.11 4.81
N SER A 151 17.44 6.26 4.66
CA SER A 151 18.42 5.16 4.78
C SER A 151 18.91 4.96 6.22
N ASP A 152 18.70 5.94 7.11
CA ASP A 152 19.26 5.96 8.48
C ASP A 152 18.23 6.21 9.59
N ASN A 153 16.95 6.34 9.23
CA ASN A 153 15.82 6.67 10.09
C ASN A 153 15.95 8.03 10.81
N ARG A 154 16.73 8.96 10.26
CA ARG A 154 17.00 10.28 10.86
C ARG A 154 16.88 11.39 9.83
N ASN A 155 17.50 11.20 8.67
CA ASN A 155 17.46 12.12 7.54
C ASN A 155 16.40 11.64 6.56
N TRP A 156 15.37 12.46 6.38
CA TRP A 156 14.17 12.09 5.63
C TRP A 156 14.11 12.84 4.31
N THR A 157 13.92 12.09 3.23
CA THR A 157 13.65 12.62 1.90
C THR A 157 12.17 12.50 1.60
N GLN A 158 11.54 13.62 1.24
CA GLN A 158 10.15 13.65 0.83
C GLN A 158 9.96 12.96 -0.53
N ALA A 159 9.02 12.02 -0.60
CA ALA A 159 8.56 11.44 -1.86
C ALA A 159 7.54 12.37 -2.54
N ILE A 160 7.62 12.46 -3.87
CA ILE A 160 6.76 13.26 -4.73
C ILE A 160 5.70 12.35 -5.35
N TYR A 161 4.44 12.76 -5.27
CA TYR A 161 3.32 12.04 -5.88
C TYR A 161 3.41 12.06 -7.40
N GLN A 162 3.34 10.88 -8.02
CA GLN A 162 3.41 10.68 -9.48
C GLN A 162 2.03 10.35 -10.09
N GLY A 163 0.96 10.28 -9.29
CA GLY A 163 -0.36 9.85 -9.75
C GLY A 163 -0.67 8.39 -9.41
N LYS A 164 -1.96 8.03 -9.40
CA LYS A 164 -2.46 6.65 -9.23
C LYS A 164 -1.91 5.92 -7.98
N GLY A 165 -1.58 6.65 -6.92
CA GLY A 165 -0.98 6.10 -5.69
C GLY A 165 0.51 5.80 -5.76
N ILE A 166 1.21 6.22 -6.83
CA ILE A 166 2.66 6.12 -6.98
C ILE A 166 3.35 7.35 -6.39
N TRP A 167 4.42 7.10 -5.67
CA TRP A 167 5.25 8.10 -5.01
C TRP A 167 6.72 7.83 -5.30
N GLN A 168 7.49 8.86 -5.62
CA GLN A 168 8.92 8.73 -5.93
C GLN A 168 9.77 9.61 -5.04
N ALA A 169 10.75 9.03 -4.38
CA ALA A 169 11.80 9.76 -3.68
C ALA A 169 13.12 9.59 -4.43
N SER A 170 13.89 10.66 -4.60
CA SER A 170 15.14 10.68 -5.36
C SER A 170 16.27 11.26 -4.53
N GLY A 171 17.51 10.96 -4.90
CA GLY A 171 18.69 11.45 -4.18
C GLY A 171 18.88 10.77 -2.83
N ILE A 172 18.52 9.48 -2.74
CA ILE A 172 18.73 8.69 -1.53
C ILE A 172 20.19 8.23 -1.52
N SER A 173 20.97 8.79 -0.60
CA SER A 173 22.36 8.39 -0.35
C SER A 173 22.44 7.28 0.68
N ASP A 174 23.57 6.57 0.69
CA ASP A 174 23.92 5.59 1.74
C ASP A 174 22.88 4.44 1.90
N LEU A 175 22.04 4.22 0.89
CA LEU A 175 21.07 3.13 0.91
C LEU A 175 21.80 1.80 0.72
N THR A 176 21.72 0.93 1.74
CA THR A 176 22.53 -0.30 1.84
C THR A 176 21.66 -1.56 1.96
N GLU A 177 20.98 -1.72 3.09
CA GLU A 177 20.15 -2.90 3.35
C GLU A 177 18.77 -2.55 3.90
N THR A 178 18.59 -1.34 4.41
CA THR A 178 17.34 -0.92 5.04
C THR A 178 16.85 0.39 4.46
N LEU A 179 15.58 0.42 4.07
CA LEU A 179 14.87 1.62 3.69
C LEU A 179 13.73 1.86 4.68
N TYR A 180 13.81 2.94 5.44
CA TYR A 180 12.77 3.38 6.35
C TYR A 180 11.73 4.22 5.63
N ILE A 181 10.46 4.02 5.98
CA ILE A 181 9.31 4.71 5.42
C ILE A 181 8.50 5.33 6.55
N SER A 182 8.19 6.62 6.42
CA SER A 182 7.23 7.31 7.27
C SER A 182 6.09 7.86 6.42
N LEU A 183 4.87 7.75 6.93
CA LEU A 183 3.65 8.21 6.27
C LEU A 183 2.90 9.11 7.24
N THR A 184 2.63 10.34 6.83
CA THR A 184 1.75 11.27 7.53
C THR A 184 0.56 11.57 6.64
N ILE A 185 -0.64 11.43 7.18
CA ILE A 185 -1.90 11.78 6.49
C ILE A 185 -2.65 12.75 7.37
N ASP A 186 -3.03 13.89 6.82
CA ASP A 186 -3.79 14.93 7.52
C ASP A 186 -3.17 15.36 8.87
N GLY A 187 -1.83 15.40 8.89
CA GLY A 187 -1.03 15.76 10.07
C GLY A 187 -0.82 14.64 11.08
N GLU A 188 -1.41 13.46 10.88
CA GLU A 188 -1.23 12.28 11.73
C GLU A 188 -0.17 11.34 11.15
N ILE A 189 0.90 11.09 11.93
CA ILE A 189 1.92 10.08 11.62
C ILE A 189 1.30 8.70 11.80
N LYS A 190 1.34 7.89 10.74
CA LYS A 190 0.88 6.50 10.76
C LYS A 190 1.95 5.60 11.33
N THR A 191 1.55 4.66 12.17
CA THR A 191 2.47 3.86 12.99
C THR A 191 2.39 2.38 12.66
N THR A 192 3.40 1.59 13.03
CA THR A 192 3.40 0.14 12.77
C THR A 192 2.36 -0.63 13.59
N ASP A 193 1.92 -0.07 14.71
CA ASP A 193 0.99 -0.68 15.66
C ASP A 193 -0.41 -0.07 15.65
N GLY A 194 -0.56 1.19 15.22
CA GLY A 194 -1.81 1.96 15.30
C GLY A 194 -1.94 2.78 16.58
N GLU A 195 -0.87 2.87 17.37
CA GLU A 195 -0.78 3.68 18.57
C GLU A 195 -0.15 5.04 18.28
N VAL A 196 -0.07 5.90 19.30
CA VAL A 196 0.61 7.20 19.21
C VAL A 196 2.06 7.02 18.74
N ALA A 197 2.47 7.87 17.80
CA ALA A 197 3.83 7.86 17.27
C ALA A 197 4.90 8.09 18.35
N GLY A 198 5.88 7.22 18.35
CA GLY A 198 7.06 7.23 19.18
C GLY A 198 8.28 6.70 18.43
N ALA A 199 9.42 6.61 19.12
CA ALA A 199 10.70 6.32 18.49
C ALA A 199 10.77 4.95 17.76
N ASN A 200 9.91 4.00 18.13
CA ASN A 200 9.99 2.62 17.64
C ASN A 200 8.86 2.21 16.69
N ASN A 201 7.85 3.07 16.50
CA ASN A 201 6.66 2.75 15.70
C ASN A 201 6.31 3.80 14.64
N ALA A 202 7.00 4.96 14.60
CA ALA A 202 6.73 6.05 13.66
C ALA A 202 7.20 5.82 12.21
N SER A 203 7.79 4.65 11.94
CA SER A 203 8.30 4.25 10.63
C SER A 203 8.24 2.74 10.44
N ALA A 204 8.04 2.31 9.20
CA ALA A 204 8.26 0.92 8.78
C ALA A 204 9.60 0.78 8.04
N ALA A 205 10.09 -0.45 7.88
CA ALA A 205 11.37 -0.71 7.22
C ALA A 205 11.25 -1.80 6.17
N PHE A 206 11.77 -1.55 4.98
CA PHE A 206 12.04 -2.58 3.98
C PHE A 206 13.47 -3.10 4.18
N THR A 207 13.63 -4.42 4.18
CA THR A 207 14.94 -5.06 3.98
C THR A 207 15.22 -5.20 2.48
N LEU A 208 16.41 -4.81 2.04
CA LEU A 208 16.87 -4.85 0.66
C LEU A 208 18.09 -5.77 0.57
N SER A 209 18.01 -6.81 -0.24
CA SER A 209 19.10 -7.77 -0.47
C SER A 209 20.14 -7.26 -1.48
N SER A 210 19.88 -6.12 -2.14
CA SER A 210 20.74 -5.59 -3.21
C SER A 210 20.77 -4.05 -3.29
N ALA A 211 20.98 -3.31 -2.19
CA ALA A 211 21.40 -1.91 -2.35
C ALA A 211 22.92 -1.74 -2.57
N VAL A 212 23.61 -2.84 -2.90
CA VAL A 212 25.01 -2.88 -3.32
C VAL A 212 25.10 -3.54 -4.71
N MET A 213 24.58 -2.86 -5.73
CA MET A 213 25.04 -2.98 -7.13
C MET A 213 24.87 -1.63 -7.80
#